data_AF-A0A3N7ZYS5-F1
#
_entry.id   AF-A0A3N7ZYS5-F1
#
_cell.length_a   1.000
_cell.length_b   1.000
_cell.length_c   1.000
_cell.angle_alpha   90.00
_cell.angle_beta   90.00
_cell.angle_gamma   90.00
#
_symmetry.space_group_name_H-M   'P 1'
#
loop_
_entity.id
_entity.type
_entity.pdbx_description
1 polymer ?
#
loop_
_entity_poly.entity_id
_entity_poly.type
_entity_poly.pdbx_seq_one_letter_code
_entity_poly.pdbx_strand_id
1 'polypeptide(L)'
;MNSNASLRLEDFIQAVQSQLDNAQAAMAIKARNLNLPLTFAIKDVNLDLRAHVEFVESEVWIRPAGPGDTDSSTFHLVFTTITRPAIEENAIALSEDSKDQPLDALGDELSAEDRKRLEWAGVRTVRQFQQAEQRDMVHAIGRVTNLSVDRLRRALDRASAPSVERVEPVAPATDAQPDASPLLRVIGRNLVNGTHAPLVRIGNRPVAVLQSADDELLLAPGRDQWAGELAVSPTSRHAAAVAFDLSAFAPPPAAKPMTLAAVPGHEEARP
;
A
#
# COMPACT_ATOMS: atom_id res chain seq x y z
N MET A 1 39.56 -17.30 13.44
CA MET A 1 39.57 -17.52 14.91
C MET A 1 38.72 -16.44 15.54
N ASN A 2 37.52 -16.80 16.00
CA ASN A 2 36.68 -16.10 16.99
C ASN A 2 35.59 -17.10 17.39
N SER A 3 35.98 -18.15 18.11
CA SER A 3 35.15 -19.34 18.39
C SER A 3 34.38 -19.25 19.72
N ASN A 4 34.21 -18.05 20.29
CA ASN A 4 33.59 -17.83 21.61
C ASN A 4 32.47 -16.77 21.60
N ALA A 5 31.83 -16.51 20.46
CA ALA A 5 30.70 -15.57 20.43
C ALA A 5 29.42 -16.29 20.87
N SER A 6 28.87 -15.89 22.02
CA SER A 6 27.49 -16.19 22.39
C SER A 6 26.55 -15.46 21.44
N LEU A 7 25.46 -16.10 21.06
CA LEU A 7 24.47 -15.55 20.13
C LEU A 7 23.06 -15.84 20.64
N ARG A 8 22.10 -14.96 20.33
CA ARG A 8 20.71 -15.20 20.71
C ARG A 8 20.17 -16.39 19.92
N LEU A 9 19.45 -17.28 20.60
CA LEU A 9 18.85 -18.45 19.95
C LEU A 9 17.90 -18.04 18.81
N GLU A 10 17.21 -16.90 18.97
CA GLU A 10 16.36 -16.33 17.92
C GLU A 10 17.16 -15.97 16.67
N ASP A 11 18.26 -15.22 16.81
CA ASP A 11 19.14 -14.83 15.69
C ASP A 11 19.68 -16.07 14.95
N PHE A 12 19.98 -17.15 15.68
CA PHE A 12 20.40 -18.41 15.08
C PHE A 12 19.31 -19.05 14.22
N ILE A 13 18.12 -19.22 14.80
CA ILE A 13 16.97 -19.83 14.11
C ILE A 13 16.64 -18.98 12.88
N GLN A 14 16.66 -17.66 13.01
CA GLN A 14 16.44 -16.71 11.93
C GLN A 14 17.47 -16.87 10.80
N ALA A 15 18.75 -16.96 11.13
CA ALA A 15 19.81 -17.15 10.14
C ALA A 15 19.66 -18.48 9.39
N VAL A 16 19.34 -19.57 10.10
CA VAL A 16 19.12 -20.90 9.48
C VAL A 16 17.90 -20.87 8.55
N GLN A 17 16.77 -20.31 9.00
CA GLN A 17 15.56 -20.17 8.17
C GLN A 17 15.85 -19.37 6.89
N SER A 18 16.50 -18.21 7.01
CA SER A 18 16.85 -17.38 5.85
C SER A 18 17.75 -18.10 4.84
N GLN A 19 18.71 -18.90 5.31
CA GLN A 19 19.56 -19.70 4.43
C GLN A 19 18.76 -20.78 3.69
N LEU A 20 17.82 -21.43 4.36
CA LEU A 20 16.94 -22.44 3.75
C LEU A 20 16.02 -21.81 2.70
N ASP A 21 15.41 -20.67 2.98
CA ASP A 21 14.54 -19.95 2.04
C ASP A 21 15.30 -19.51 0.79
N ASN A 22 16.49 -18.93 0.98
CA ASN A 22 17.35 -18.53 -0.14
C ASN A 22 17.76 -19.73 -1.00
N ALA A 23 18.06 -20.87 -0.38
CA ALA A 23 18.37 -22.11 -1.10
C ALA A 23 17.15 -22.61 -1.90
N GLN A 24 15.94 -22.54 -1.33
CA GLN A 24 14.70 -22.90 -2.03
C GLN A 24 14.40 -21.96 -3.20
N ALA A 25 14.54 -20.64 -3.00
CA ALA A 25 14.34 -19.65 -4.05
C ALA A 25 15.30 -19.88 -5.22
N ALA A 26 16.59 -20.13 -4.93
CA ALA A 26 17.59 -20.46 -5.95
C ALA A 26 17.24 -21.75 -6.72
N MET A 27 16.72 -22.78 -6.05
CA MET A 27 16.23 -24.00 -6.71
C MET A 27 15.02 -23.73 -7.61
N ALA A 28 14.05 -22.94 -7.15
CA ALA A 28 12.88 -22.57 -7.94
C ALA A 28 13.26 -21.83 -9.23
N ILE A 29 14.24 -20.93 -9.16
CA ILE A 29 14.78 -20.22 -10.33
C ILE A 29 15.46 -21.19 -11.29
N LYS A 30 16.30 -22.11 -10.79
CA LYS A 30 16.96 -23.12 -11.63
C LYS A 30 15.97 -24.03 -12.36
N ALA A 31 14.89 -24.40 -11.68
CA ALA A 31 13.85 -25.26 -12.23
C ALA A 31 12.98 -24.55 -13.27
N ARG A 32 12.55 -23.31 -12.99
CA ARG A 32 11.60 -22.58 -13.84
C ARG A 32 12.24 -21.81 -14.99
N ASN A 33 13.40 -21.19 -14.75
CA ASN A 33 14.00 -20.25 -15.71
C ASN A 33 15.14 -20.86 -16.52
N LEU A 34 15.84 -21.86 -15.98
CA LEU A 34 17.03 -22.44 -16.62
C LEU A 34 16.80 -23.87 -17.14
N ASN A 35 15.61 -24.44 -16.90
CA ASN A 35 15.23 -25.81 -17.26
C ASN A 35 16.28 -26.85 -16.81
N LEU A 36 17.02 -26.55 -15.75
CA LEU A 36 18.08 -27.40 -15.22
C LEU A 36 17.45 -28.51 -14.39
N PRO A 37 17.93 -29.76 -14.50
CA PRO A 37 17.41 -30.86 -13.70
C PRO A 37 17.64 -30.57 -12.21
N LEU A 38 16.56 -30.52 -11.44
CA LEU A 38 16.60 -30.49 -9.98
C LEU A 38 17.03 -31.87 -9.48
N THR A 39 18.33 -32.06 -9.27
CA THR A 39 18.88 -33.33 -8.78
C THR A 39 18.68 -33.53 -7.28
N PHE A 40 18.38 -32.46 -6.53
CA PHE A 40 18.22 -32.48 -5.07
C PHE A 40 17.13 -31.51 -4.61
N ALA A 41 16.36 -31.91 -3.60
CA ALA A 41 15.41 -31.06 -2.88
C ALA A 41 15.63 -31.22 -1.36
N ILE A 42 15.71 -30.11 -0.64
CA ILE A 42 15.79 -30.10 0.83
C ILE A 42 14.36 -30.15 1.37
N LYS A 43 13.97 -31.30 1.94
CA LYS A 43 12.63 -31.51 2.53
C LYS A 43 12.61 -31.21 4.03
N ASP A 44 13.57 -31.77 4.75
CA ASP A 44 13.67 -31.63 6.21
C ASP A 44 15.15 -31.48 6.59
N VAL A 45 15.43 -30.60 7.57
CA VAL A 45 16.77 -30.45 8.14
C VAL A 45 16.69 -30.76 9.63
N ASN A 46 17.42 -31.80 10.05
CA ASN A 46 17.63 -32.14 11.45
C ASN A 46 19.03 -31.67 11.84
N LEU A 47 19.10 -30.84 12.87
CA LEU A 47 20.36 -30.34 13.39
C LEU A 47 20.46 -30.62 14.88
N ASP A 48 21.51 -31.36 15.26
CA ASP A 48 21.91 -31.57 16.65
C ASP A 48 23.04 -30.61 16.99
N LEU A 49 22.72 -29.57 17.76
CA LEU A 49 23.71 -28.60 18.22
C LEU A 49 24.04 -28.84 19.69
N ARG A 50 25.32 -29.09 19.99
CA ARG A 50 25.83 -29.06 21.37
C ARG A 50 26.22 -27.63 21.73
N ALA A 51 25.53 -27.04 22.69
CA ALA A 51 25.73 -25.67 23.11
C ALA A 51 25.43 -25.47 24.60
N HIS A 52 26.08 -24.48 25.19
CA HIS A 52 25.75 -23.96 26.51
C HIS A 52 24.59 -22.99 26.39
N VAL A 53 23.70 -23.01 27.38
CA VAL A 53 22.48 -22.19 27.41
C VAL A 53 22.56 -21.23 28.57
N GLU A 54 22.38 -19.95 28.28
CA GLU A 54 22.34 -18.89 29.28
C GLU A 54 21.02 -18.15 29.13
N PHE A 55 20.36 -17.90 30.26
CA PHE A 55 19.17 -17.04 30.32
C PHE A 55 19.59 -15.68 30.83
N VAL A 56 19.52 -14.67 29.98
CA VAL A 56 19.90 -13.29 30.30
C VAL A 56 18.73 -12.40 29.93
N GLU A 57 18.23 -11.62 30.89
CA GLU A 57 17.16 -10.63 30.67
C GLU A 57 15.91 -11.18 29.96
N SER A 58 15.51 -12.42 30.29
CA SER A 58 14.38 -13.15 29.69
C SER A 58 14.59 -13.62 28.24
N GLU A 59 15.82 -13.56 27.75
CA GLU A 59 16.22 -14.06 26.44
C GLU A 59 17.14 -15.27 26.57
N VAL A 60 17.06 -16.17 25.58
CA VAL A 60 17.89 -17.39 25.51
C VAL A 60 19.11 -17.14 24.66
N TRP A 61 20.27 -17.27 25.27
CA TRP A 61 21.57 -17.18 24.62
C TRP A 61 22.18 -18.56 24.50
N ILE A 62 22.79 -18.82 23.35
CA ILE A 62 23.50 -20.07 23.08
C ILE A 62 24.95 -19.79 22.74
N ARG A 63 25.84 -20.64 23.25
CA ARG A 63 27.26 -20.66 22.91
C ARG A 63 27.65 -22.07 22.48
N PRO A 64 28.22 -22.28 21.28
CA PRO A 64 28.66 -23.59 20.84
C PRO A 64 29.62 -24.23 21.86
N ALA A 65 29.44 -25.54 22.11
CA ALA A 65 30.32 -26.29 23.00
C ALA A 65 31.67 -26.55 22.33
N GLY A 66 32.76 -26.36 23.07
CA GLY A 66 34.11 -26.65 22.62
C GLY A 66 34.49 -28.13 22.80
N PRO A 67 35.62 -28.57 22.20
CA PRO A 67 36.14 -29.91 22.43
C PRO A 67 36.49 -30.09 23.91
N GLY A 68 35.84 -31.04 24.59
CA GLY A 68 36.06 -31.34 26.01
C GLY A 68 35.04 -30.75 26.98
N ASP A 69 34.07 -29.95 26.51
CA ASP A 69 32.99 -29.47 27.36
C ASP A 69 32.07 -30.63 27.79
N THR A 70 31.97 -30.86 29.10
CA THR A 70 31.14 -31.92 29.70
C THR A 70 29.71 -31.47 29.99
N ASP A 71 29.49 -30.18 30.21
CA ASP A 71 28.21 -29.62 30.69
C ASP A 71 27.39 -28.95 29.57
N SER A 72 27.56 -29.40 28.33
CA SER A 72 26.82 -28.86 27.18
C SER A 72 25.41 -29.43 27.09
N SER A 73 24.43 -28.60 26.76
CA SER A 73 23.08 -29.06 26.35
C SER A 73 23.07 -29.45 24.88
N THR A 74 22.22 -30.41 24.52
CA THR A 74 21.96 -30.77 23.11
C THR A 74 20.62 -30.20 22.68
N PHE A 75 20.63 -29.38 21.63
CA PHE A 75 19.44 -28.88 20.96
C PHE A 75 19.14 -29.76 19.76
N HIS A 76 17.97 -30.38 19.75
CA HIS A 76 17.44 -31.05 18.57
C HIS A 76 16.49 -30.09 17.85
N LEU A 77 16.93 -29.56 16.71
CA LEU A 77 16.16 -28.64 15.89
C LEU A 77 15.71 -29.34 14.62
N VAL A 78 14.39 -29.37 14.41
CA VAL A 78 13.77 -29.97 13.22
C VAL A 78 13.13 -28.85 12.41
N PHE A 79 13.70 -28.57 11.24
CA PHE A 79 13.15 -27.62 10.28
C PHE A 79 12.44 -28.39 9.19
N THR A 80 11.11 -28.43 9.25
CA THR A 80 10.27 -29.08 8.23
C THR A 80 9.82 -28.07 7.18
N THR A 81 9.84 -28.43 5.90
CA THR A 81 9.20 -27.60 4.87
C THR A 81 7.68 -27.61 5.04
N ILE A 82 7.07 -26.42 5.16
CA ILE A 82 5.62 -26.28 5.10
C ILE A 82 5.24 -26.12 3.63
N THR A 83 4.39 -27.02 3.12
CA THR A 83 3.95 -26.97 1.72
C THR A 83 2.96 -25.83 1.52
N ARG A 84 2.89 -25.29 0.29
CA ARG A 84 1.96 -24.21 -0.06
C ARG A 84 0.50 -24.50 0.33
N PRO A 85 -0.06 -25.72 0.17
CA PRO A 85 -1.40 -26.04 0.67
C PRO A 85 -1.53 -25.90 2.19
N ALA A 86 -0.53 -26.34 2.97
CA ALA A 86 -0.56 -26.21 4.43
C ALA A 86 -0.46 -24.74 4.88
N ILE A 87 0.21 -23.89 4.09
CA ILE A 87 0.19 -22.45 4.26
C ILE A 87 -1.17 -21.89 3.85
N GLU A 88 -1.63 -22.06 2.60
CA GLU A 88 -2.89 -21.48 2.09
C GLU A 88 -4.15 -21.93 2.85
N GLU A 89 -4.16 -23.13 3.44
CA GLU A 89 -5.24 -23.60 4.32
C GLU A 89 -5.31 -22.81 5.63
N ASN A 90 -4.19 -22.20 6.06
CA ASN A 90 -4.06 -21.48 7.34
C ASN A 90 -3.64 -20.00 7.18
N ALA A 91 -3.26 -19.58 5.97
CA ALA A 91 -2.66 -18.30 5.68
C ALA A 91 -3.67 -17.44 4.95
N ILE A 92 -3.85 -16.26 5.51
CA ILE A 92 -4.69 -15.22 4.95
C ILE A 92 -3.88 -14.57 3.81
N ALA A 93 -4.24 -14.87 2.56
CA ALA A 93 -3.58 -14.28 1.39
C ALA A 93 -3.68 -12.74 1.44
N LEU A 94 -2.52 -12.09 1.45
CA LEU A 94 -2.37 -10.65 1.20
C LEU A 94 -1.96 -10.52 -0.27
N SER A 95 -2.74 -9.77 -1.05
CA SER A 95 -2.51 -9.63 -2.49
C SER A 95 -1.24 -8.80 -2.75
N GLU A 96 -0.38 -9.25 -3.66
CA GLU A 96 0.74 -8.47 -4.19
C GLU A 96 0.32 -7.85 -5.52
N ASP A 97 0.06 -6.54 -5.55
CA ASP A 97 -0.16 -5.78 -6.79
C ASP A 97 1.10 -4.97 -7.12
N SER A 98 1.59 -5.05 -8.36
CA SER A 98 2.85 -4.39 -8.78
C SER A 98 2.83 -2.86 -8.74
N LYS A 99 1.66 -2.26 -8.48
CA LYS A 99 1.47 -0.80 -8.30
C LYS A 99 1.56 -0.37 -6.84
N ASP A 100 1.76 -1.31 -5.92
CA ASP A 100 1.75 -1.03 -4.50
C ASP A 100 2.95 -0.19 -4.07
N GLN A 101 2.67 0.76 -3.17
CA GLN A 101 3.69 1.61 -2.60
C GLN A 101 4.57 0.83 -1.60
N PRO A 102 5.91 0.90 -1.71
CA PRO A 102 6.81 0.23 -0.76
C PRO A 102 6.70 0.87 0.63
N LEU A 103 7.09 0.11 1.67
CA LEU A 103 7.08 0.60 3.05
C LEU A 103 7.97 1.83 3.29
N ASP A 104 8.90 2.14 2.39
CA ASP A 104 9.69 3.38 2.45
C ASP A 104 8.85 4.65 2.45
N ALA A 105 7.62 4.60 1.92
CA ALA A 105 6.69 5.72 1.96
C ALA A 105 6.12 6.04 3.35
N LEU A 106 6.27 5.14 4.32
CA LEU A 106 5.85 5.37 5.72
C LEU A 106 6.73 6.44 6.41
N GLY A 107 7.83 6.86 5.77
CA GLY A 107 8.66 7.99 6.19
C GLY A 107 9.41 7.73 7.50
N ASP A 108 9.77 8.81 8.18
CA ASP A 108 10.67 8.80 9.34
C ASP A 108 10.08 8.14 10.60
N GLU A 109 8.80 7.79 10.61
CA GLU A 109 8.18 7.12 11.75
C GLU A 109 8.62 5.67 11.92
N LEU A 110 9.09 5.03 10.85
CA LEU A 110 9.65 3.68 10.89
C LEU A 110 11.11 3.73 10.46
N SER A 111 11.99 3.29 11.35
CA SER A 111 13.40 3.15 11.03
C SER A 111 13.59 2.11 9.92
N ALA A 112 14.76 2.09 9.29
CA ALA A 112 15.09 1.04 8.32
C ALA A 112 15.06 -0.35 8.96
N GLU A 113 15.33 -0.44 10.26
CA GLU A 113 15.23 -1.69 11.03
C GLU A 113 13.77 -2.11 11.25
N ASP A 114 12.90 -1.17 11.63
CA ASP A 114 11.47 -1.42 11.80
C ASP A 114 10.81 -1.91 10.49
N ARG A 115 11.23 -1.32 9.36
CA ARG A 115 10.80 -1.74 8.01
C ARG A 115 11.21 -3.17 7.69
N LYS A 116 12.48 -3.53 7.95
CA LYS A 116 12.94 -4.91 7.76
C LYS A 116 12.17 -5.91 8.62
N ARG A 117 11.79 -5.53 9.84
CA ARG A 117 10.96 -6.37 10.71
C ARG A 117 9.55 -6.56 10.14
N LEU A 118 8.94 -5.52 9.58
CA LEU A 118 7.65 -5.62 8.88
C LEU A 118 7.74 -6.49 7.62
N GLU A 119 8.79 -6.32 6.81
CA GLU A 119 9.05 -7.17 5.65
C GLU A 119 9.20 -8.65 6.03
N TRP A 120 9.87 -8.92 7.17
CA TRP A 120 9.98 -10.27 7.73
C TRP A 120 8.64 -10.83 8.20
N ALA A 121 7.77 -10.00 8.78
CA ALA A 121 6.41 -10.38 9.13
C ALA A 121 5.47 -10.54 7.90
N GLY A 122 6.00 -10.41 6.68
CA GLY A 122 5.26 -10.60 5.43
C GLY A 122 4.55 -9.35 4.93
N VAL A 123 4.82 -8.18 5.52
CA VAL A 123 4.26 -6.89 5.10
C VAL A 123 5.33 -6.13 4.33
N ARG A 124 5.16 -6.00 3.02
CA ARG A 124 6.14 -5.35 2.11
C ARG A 124 5.64 -4.05 1.51
N THR A 125 4.33 -3.81 1.59
CA THR A 125 3.70 -2.64 0.98
C THR A 125 2.75 -1.95 1.96
N VAL A 126 2.50 -0.66 1.74
CA VAL A 126 1.53 0.10 2.54
C VAL A 126 0.13 -0.51 2.42
N ARG A 127 -0.25 -1.00 1.22
CA ARG A 127 -1.55 -1.63 0.97
C ARG A 127 -1.71 -2.95 1.74
N GLN A 128 -0.68 -3.79 1.78
CA GLN A 128 -0.69 -5.00 2.62
C GLN A 128 -0.85 -4.66 4.10
N PHE A 129 -0.22 -3.57 4.54
CA PHE A 129 -0.33 -3.12 5.92
C PHE A 129 -1.75 -2.60 6.23
N GLN A 130 -2.38 -1.86 5.31
CA GLN A 130 -3.78 -1.45 5.40
C GLN A 130 -4.73 -2.66 5.44
N GLN A 131 -4.49 -3.66 4.60
CA GLN A 131 -5.29 -4.90 4.62
C GLN A 131 -5.13 -5.66 5.94
N ALA A 132 -3.93 -5.68 6.51
CA ALA A 132 -3.67 -6.27 7.82
C ALA A 132 -4.40 -5.51 8.94
N GLU A 133 -4.49 -4.18 8.86
CA GLU A 133 -5.29 -3.37 9.79
C GLU A 133 -6.79 -3.64 9.67
N GLN A 134 -7.33 -3.66 8.45
CA GLN A 134 -8.74 -3.97 8.21
C GLN A 134 -9.14 -5.37 8.71
N ARG A 135 -8.18 -6.29 8.78
CA ARG A 135 -8.34 -7.66 9.28
C ARG A 135 -7.94 -7.83 10.75
N ASP A 136 -7.69 -6.73 11.48
CA ASP A 136 -7.27 -6.70 12.88
C ASP A 136 -5.98 -7.50 13.20
N MET A 137 -5.10 -7.67 12.19
CA MET A 137 -3.85 -8.42 12.32
C MET A 137 -2.67 -7.56 12.80
N VAL A 138 -2.85 -6.25 12.98
CA VAL A 138 -1.78 -5.34 13.41
C VAL A 138 -1.25 -5.73 14.80
N HIS A 139 -2.10 -6.30 15.67
CA HIS A 139 -1.68 -6.85 16.96
C HIS A 139 -0.79 -8.08 16.84
N ALA A 140 -1.02 -8.95 15.85
CA ALA A 140 -0.16 -10.10 15.58
C ALA A 140 1.19 -9.64 15.00
N ILE A 141 1.16 -8.70 14.05
CA ILE A 141 2.36 -8.10 13.47
C ILE A 141 3.19 -7.40 14.55
N GLY A 142 2.57 -6.61 15.43
CA GLY A 142 3.28 -5.93 16.53
C GLY A 142 3.99 -6.89 17.49
N ARG A 143 3.40 -8.06 17.78
CA ARG A 143 4.05 -9.11 18.59
C ARG A 143 5.26 -9.72 17.89
N VAL A 144 5.13 -10.04 16.61
CA VAL A 144 6.20 -10.68 15.81
C VAL A 144 7.35 -9.70 15.54
N THR A 145 7.05 -8.43 15.31
CA THR A 145 8.04 -7.39 15.00
C THR A 145 8.57 -6.66 16.23
N ASN A 146 8.00 -6.93 17.40
CA ASN A 146 8.21 -6.19 18.65
C ASN A 146 8.01 -4.66 18.47
N LEU A 147 7.06 -4.26 17.62
CA LEU A 147 6.71 -2.87 17.34
C LEU A 147 5.42 -2.48 18.07
N SER A 148 5.35 -1.24 18.54
CA SER A 148 4.14 -0.75 19.19
C SER A 148 3.01 -0.51 18.18
N VAL A 149 1.83 -1.03 18.51
CA VAL A 149 0.62 -0.92 17.67
C VAL A 149 0.24 0.54 17.40
N ASP A 150 0.44 1.44 18.38
CA ASP A 150 0.11 2.85 18.21
C ASP A 150 1.09 3.59 17.27
N ARG A 151 2.35 3.14 17.19
CA ARG A 151 3.31 3.67 16.21
C ARG A 151 2.99 3.15 14.82
N LEU A 152 2.68 1.87 14.73
CA LEU A 152 2.22 1.20 13.51
C LEU A 152 0.97 1.90 12.91
N ARG A 153 -0.04 2.18 13.74
CA ARG A 153 -1.25 2.90 13.32
C ARG A 153 -0.97 4.34 12.88
N ARG A 154 -0.11 5.08 13.58
CA ARG A 154 0.24 6.46 13.20
C ARG A 154 1.00 6.53 11.88
N ALA A 155 1.94 5.62 11.66
CA ALA A 155 2.67 5.51 10.41
C ALA A 155 1.70 5.24 9.25
N LEU A 156 0.75 4.32 9.47
CA LEU A 156 -0.27 3.96 8.49
C LEU A 156 -1.26 5.10 8.21
N ASP A 157 -1.77 5.79 9.24
CA ASP A 157 -2.65 6.96 9.10
C ASP A 157 -1.97 8.05 8.25
N ARG A 158 -0.66 8.27 8.41
CA ARG A 158 0.07 9.25 7.60
C ARG A 158 0.28 8.79 6.16
N ALA A 159 0.71 7.55 5.94
CA ALA A 159 0.95 7.05 4.59
C ALA A 159 -0.33 6.87 3.78
N SER A 160 -1.46 6.64 4.46
CA SER A 160 -2.80 6.57 3.86
C SER A 160 -3.46 7.94 3.64
N ALA A 161 -2.81 9.04 4.05
CA ALA A 161 -3.33 10.37 3.80
C ALA A 161 -3.43 10.62 2.28
N PRO A 162 -4.53 11.22 1.80
CA PRO A 162 -4.67 11.58 0.40
C PRO A 162 -3.66 12.67 0.02
N SER A 163 -3.18 12.62 -1.21
CA SER A 163 -2.37 13.69 -1.80
C SER A 163 -2.75 13.91 -3.24
N VAL A 164 -3.02 15.16 -3.61
CA VAL A 164 -3.20 15.56 -5.01
C VAL A 164 -1.87 16.06 -5.54
N GLU A 165 -1.40 15.47 -6.63
CA GLU A 165 -0.13 15.82 -7.27
C GLU A 165 -0.35 16.77 -8.44
N ARG A 166 -1.41 16.53 -9.22
CA ARG A 166 -1.68 17.31 -10.42
C ARG A 166 -3.16 17.36 -10.77
N VAL A 167 -3.56 18.46 -11.41
CA VAL A 167 -4.87 18.63 -12.03
C VAL A 167 -4.65 19.04 -13.49
N GLU A 168 -5.20 18.27 -14.42
CA GLU A 168 -5.05 18.48 -15.86
C GLU A 168 -6.42 18.53 -16.54
N PRO A 169 -6.61 19.40 -17.55
CA PRO A 169 -7.82 19.38 -18.36
C PRO A 169 -7.79 18.20 -19.34
N VAL A 170 -8.91 17.50 -19.46
CA VAL A 170 -9.10 16.44 -20.45
C VAL A 170 -10.04 16.97 -21.54
N ALA A 171 -9.48 17.14 -22.73
CA ALA A 171 -10.28 17.45 -23.91
C ALA A 171 -11.20 16.25 -24.22
N PRO A 172 -12.46 16.50 -24.61
CA PRO A 172 -13.30 15.42 -25.11
C PRO A 172 -12.63 14.76 -26.32
N ALA A 173 -12.76 13.44 -26.44
CA ALA A 173 -12.20 12.69 -27.56
C ALA A 173 -12.66 13.30 -28.90
N THR A 174 -11.80 13.28 -29.92
CA THR A 174 -12.08 13.91 -31.23
C THR A 174 -13.33 13.34 -31.92
N ASP A 175 -13.74 12.10 -31.58
CA ASP A 175 -14.95 11.44 -32.06
C ASP A 175 -16.17 11.63 -31.14
N ALA A 176 -16.01 12.35 -30.03
CA ALA A 176 -17.11 12.65 -29.12
C ALA A 176 -18.01 13.74 -29.72
N GLN A 177 -19.31 13.66 -29.42
CA GLN A 177 -20.33 14.65 -29.78
C GLN A 177 -19.78 16.08 -29.64
N PRO A 178 -20.02 17.01 -30.59
CA PRO A 178 -19.51 18.39 -30.56
C PRO A 178 -19.94 19.25 -29.35
N ASP A 179 -20.69 18.67 -28.41
CA ASP A 179 -21.19 19.29 -27.17
C ASP A 179 -20.61 18.61 -25.90
N ALA A 180 -19.59 17.77 -26.04
CA ALA A 180 -18.96 17.08 -24.93
C ALA A 180 -18.28 18.10 -23.99
N SER A 181 -18.78 18.15 -22.75
CA SER A 181 -18.27 19.08 -21.74
C SER A 181 -16.82 18.72 -21.36
N PRO A 182 -15.91 19.70 -21.28
CA PRO A 182 -14.52 19.42 -20.92
C PRO A 182 -14.42 18.92 -19.48
N LEU A 183 -13.53 17.95 -19.26
CA LEU A 183 -13.39 17.23 -17.98
C LEU A 183 -12.09 17.64 -17.28
N LEU A 184 -11.98 17.34 -15.99
CA LEU A 184 -10.74 17.48 -15.23
C LEU A 184 -10.24 16.10 -14.80
N ARG A 185 -8.97 15.83 -15.04
CA ARG A 185 -8.26 14.67 -14.50
C ARG A 185 -7.44 15.12 -13.31
N VAL A 186 -7.68 14.49 -12.17
CA VAL A 186 -6.91 14.70 -10.93
C VAL A 186 -6.03 13.48 -10.73
N ILE A 187 -4.73 13.70 -10.65
CA ILE A 187 -3.72 12.67 -10.44
C ILE A 187 -3.16 12.85 -9.02
N GLY A 188 -3.02 11.75 -8.29
CA GLY A 188 -2.60 11.78 -6.91
C GLY A 188 -2.45 10.39 -6.30
N ARG A 189 -2.62 10.31 -4.98
CA ARG A 189 -2.48 9.07 -4.20
C ARG A 189 -3.54 9.00 -3.12
N ASN A 190 -3.96 7.78 -2.80
CA ASN A 190 -5.01 7.48 -1.82
C ASN A 190 -6.27 8.33 -2.08
N LEU A 191 -6.62 8.55 -3.35
CA LEU A 191 -7.73 9.42 -3.73
C LEU A 191 -9.09 8.76 -3.49
N VAL A 192 -9.10 7.44 -3.33
CA VAL A 192 -10.27 6.62 -3.05
C VAL A 192 -9.97 5.77 -1.82
N ASN A 193 -10.97 5.58 -0.95
CA ASN A 193 -10.84 4.64 0.16
C ASN A 193 -12.04 3.67 0.13
N GLY A 194 -11.74 2.39 -0.09
CA GLY A 194 -12.75 1.34 -0.17
C GLY A 194 -13.63 1.47 -1.41
N THR A 195 -14.94 1.26 -1.23
CA THR A 195 -15.94 1.17 -2.31
C THR A 195 -16.73 2.45 -2.54
N HIS A 196 -16.54 3.49 -1.74
CA HIS A 196 -17.29 4.74 -1.86
C HIS A 196 -16.55 5.76 -2.72
N ALA A 197 -17.29 6.47 -3.57
CA ALA A 197 -16.74 7.57 -4.35
C ALA A 197 -16.32 8.72 -3.41
N PRO A 198 -15.13 9.33 -3.63
CA PRO A 198 -14.63 10.41 -2.79
C PRO A 198 -15.50 11.66 -2.95
N LEU A 199 -15.57 12.47 -1.89
CA LEU A 199 -16.18 13.79 -1.98
C LEU A 199 -15.15 14.77 -2.56
N VAL A 200 -15.46 15.33 -3.72
CA VAL A 200 -14.61 16.33 -4.39
C VAL A 200 -15.30 17.69 -4.41
N ARG A 201 -14.58 18.73 -4.05
CA ARG A 201 -15.07 20.12 -4.04
C ARG A 201 -14.09 21.04 -4.76
N ILE A 202 -14.61 21.98 -5.53
CA ILE A 202 -13.84 23.07 -6.14
C ILE A 202 -14.43 24.40 -5.64
N GLY A 203 -13.61 25.22 -4.98
CA GLY A 203 -14.08 26.47 -4.36
C GLY A 203 -15.22 26.21 -3.36
N ASN A 204 -15.07 25.18 -2.53
CA ASN A 204 -16.06 24.70 -1.55
C ASN A 204 -17.41 24.18 -2.13
N ARG A 205 -17.56 24.06 -3.45
CA ARG A 205 -18.76 23.52 -4.11
C ARG A 205 -18.51 22.10 -4.61
N PRO A 206 -19.46 21.16 -4.43
CA PRO A 206 -19.29 19.78 -4.88
C PRO A 206 -19.11 19.71 -6.40
N VAL A 207 -18.33 18.74 -6.85
CA VAL A 207 -18.09 18.43 -8.26
C VAL A 207 -18.42 16.97 -8.51
N ALA A 208 -19.02 16.67 -9.66
CA ALA A 208 -19.37 15.30 -10.01
C ALA A 208 -18.10 14.49 -10.35
N VAL A 209 -17.93 13.35 -9.68
CA VAL A 209 -16.89 12.36 -9.98
C VAL A 209 -17.48 11.36 -10.96
N LEU A 210 -16.92 11.30 -12.17
CA LEU A 210 -17.35 10.38 -13.23
C LEU A 210 -16.65 9.03 -13.14
N GLN A 211 -15.35 9.05 -12.82
CA GLN A 211 -14.53 7.85 -12.64
C GLN A 211 -13.62 8.06 -11.44
N SER A 212 -13.38 6.98 -10.71
CA SER A 212 -12.56 6.98 -9.51
C SER A 212 -11.64 5.76 -9.50
N ALA A 213 -10.34 6.02 -9.50
CA ALA A 213 -9.28 5.08 -9.23
C ALA A 213 -8.43 5.61 -8.07
N ASP A 214 -7.60 4.75 -7.48
CA ASP A 214 -6.79 5.07 -6.30
C ASP A 214 -5.80 6.23 -6.56
N ASP A 215 -5.31 6.32 -7.80
CA ASP A 215 -4.33 7.29 -8.28
C ASP A 215 -4.90 8.37 -9.22
N GLU A 216 -6.15 8.19 -9.69
CA GLU A 216 -6.75 9.06 -10.70
C GLU A 216 -8.25 9.28 -10.46
N LEU A 217 -8.71 10.53 -10.51
CA LEU A 217 -10.14 10.88 -10.57
C LEU A 217 -10.46 11.64 -11.85
N LEU A 218 -11.60 11.32 -12.46
CA LEU A 218 -12.16 12.07 -13.58
C LEU A 218 -13.38 12.85 -13.11
N LEU A 219 -13.35 14.17 -13.25
CA LEU A 219 -14.36 15.09 -12.74
C LEU A 219 -15.07 15.81 -13.89
N ALA A 220 -16.36 16.08 -13.69
CA ALA A 220 -17.14 16.98 -14.53
C ALA A 220 -17.34 18.33 -13.81
N PRO A 221 -16.45 19.32 -14.02
CA PRO A 221 -16.61 20.64 -13.42
C PRO A 221 -17.79 21.40 -14.02
N GLY A 222 -18.44 22.23 -13.20
CA GLY A 222 -19.31 23.30 -13.68
C GLY A 222 -18.53 24.36 -14.47
N ARG A 223 -19.26 25.23 -15.19
CA ARG A 223 -18.68 26.26 -16.07
C ARG A 223 -17.76 27.25 -15.34
N ASP A 224 -17.96 27.41 -14.04
CA ASP A 224 -17.25 28.32 -13.15
C ASP A 224 -16.37 27.58 -12.12
N GLN A 225 -16.11 26.29 -12.34
CA GLN A 225 -15.28 25.45 -11.47
C GLN A 225 -13.95 25.07 -12.15
N TRP A 226 -13.34 26.03 -12.86
CA TRP A 226 -12.08 25.84 -13.59
C TRP A 226 -10.86 26.46 -12.91
N ALA A 227 -11.04 27.13 -11.77
CA ALA A 227 -9.96 27.66 -10.95
C ALA A 227 -10.38 27.69 -9.48
N GLY A 228 -9.39 27.73 -8.59
CA GLY A 228 -9.59 27.83 -7.15
C GLY A 228 -8.94 26.67 -6.39
N GLU A 229 -9.45 26.39 -5.19
CA GLU A 229 -9.00 25.28 -4.37
C GLU A 229 -9.80 24.02 -4.68
N LEU A 230 -9.10 22.97 -5.14
CA LEU A 230 -9.63 21.63 -5.32
C LEU A 230 -9.35 20.83 -4.05
N ALA A 231 -10.40 20.35 -3.39
CA ALA A 231 -10.33 19.51 -2.20
C ALA A 231 -10.89 18.11 -2.50
N VAL A 232 -10.09 17.08 -2.24
CA VAL A 232 -10.48 15.66 -2.35
C VAL A 232 -10.54 15.06 -0.95
N SER A 233 -11.69 14.52 -0.57
CA SER A 233 -11.92 13.86 0.71
C SER A 233 -12.38 12.41 0.47
N PRO A 234 -11.46 11.44 0.48
CA PRO A 234 -11.80 10.02 0.36
C PRO A 234 -12.57 9.49 1.57
N THR A 235 -12.34 10.10 2.75
CA THR A 235 -13.04 9.81 4.00
C THR A 235 -13.39 11.11 4.72
N SER A 236 -14.15 11.03 5.82
CA SER A 236 -14.43 12.19 6.68
C SER A 236 -13.21 12.66 7.50
N ARG A 237 -12.16 11.83 7.61
CA ARG A 237 -11.00 12.09 8.47
C ARG A 237 -9.87 12.83 7.76
N HIS A 238 -9.72 12.61 6.45
CA HIS A 238 -8.59 13.11 5.68
C HIS A 238 -9.06 13.79 4.39
N ALA A 239 -8.42 14.92 4.09
CA ALA A 239 -8.64 15.67 2.86
C ALA A 239 -7.30 16.17 2.31
N ALA A 240 -7.18 16.17 0.98
CA ALA A 240 -6.09 16.80 0.25
C ALA A 240 -6.64 18.04 -0.46
N ALA A 241 -5.93 19.16 -0.37
CA ALA A 241 -6.30 20.40 -1.05
C ALA A 241 -5.14 20.89 -1.91
N VAL A 242 -5.45 21.36 -3.12
CA VAL A 242 -4.48 21.99 -4.01
C VAL A 242 -5.12 23.19 -4.72
N ALA A 243 -4.38 24.28 -4.85
CA ALA A 243 -4.79 25.40 -5.68
C ALA A 243 -4.45 25.10 -7.15
N PHE A 244 -5.38 25.40 -8.05
CA PHE A 244 -5.17 25.27 -9.50
C PHE A 244 -5.86 26.41 -10.24
N ASP A 245 -5.39 26.69 -11.46
CA ASP A 245 -6.04 27.62 -12.39
C ASP A 245 -5.97 27.05 -13.81
N LEU A 246 -7.12 26.62 -14.31
CA LEU A 246 -7.36 26.12 -15.65
C LEU A 246 -8.49 26.90 -16.32
N SER A 247 -8.72 28.15 -15.91
CA SER A 247 -9.77 29.03 -16.45
C SER A 247 -9.69 29.21 -17.98
N ALA A 248 -8.50 29.10 -18.57
CA ALA A 248 -8.28 29.12 -20.02
C ALA A 248 -8.97 27.98 -20.78
N PHE A 249 -9.30 26.88 -20.09
CA PHE A 249 -9.97 25.70 -20.66
C PHE A 249 -11.48 25.66 -20.35
N ALA A 250 -12.00 26.69 -19.67
CA ALA A 250 -13.41 26.76 -19.33
C ALA A 250 -14.28 26.84 -20.61
N PRO A 251 -15.42 26.13 -20.65
CA PRO A 251 -16.33 26.22 -21.78
C PRO A 251 -16.85 27.66 -21.91
N PRO A 252 -17.02 28.18 -23.14
CA PRO A 252 -17.47 29.54 -23.36
C PRO A 252 -18.85 29.78 -22.71
N PRO A 253 -19.12 31.00 -22.22
CA PRO A 253 -20.43 31.33 -21.68
C PRO A 253 -21.50 31.10 -22.75
N ALA A 254 -22.59 30.41 -22.40
CA ALA A 254 -23.73 30.30 -23.30
C ALA A 254 -24.20 31.70 -23.68
N ALA A 255 -24.35 31.94 -24.98
CA ALA A 255 -24.98 33.16 -25.48
C ALA A 255 -26.33 33.34 -24.75
N LYS A 256 -26.55 34.54 -24.19
CA LYS A 256 -27.84 34.89 -23.59
C LYS A 256 -28.95 34.54 -24.59
N PRO A 257 -30.05 33.90 -24.17
CA PRO A 257 -31.17 33.68 -25.08
C PRO A 257 -31.61 35.06 -25.61
N MET A 258 -31.53 35.24 -26.93
CA MET A 258 -32.09 36.41 -27.61
C MET A 258 -33.55 36.50 -27.19
N THR A 259 -33.86 37.48 -26.34
CA THR A 259 -35.23 37.81 -25.99
C THR A 259 -35.91 38.22 -27.28
N LEU A 260 -36.76 37.34 -27.81
CA LEU A 260 -37.57 37.61 -28.98
C LEU A 260 -38.42 38.84 -28.66
N ALA A 261 -38.10 39.97 -29.29
CA ALA A 261 -38.83 41.22 -29.12
C ALA A 261 -40.30 40.99 -29.46
N ALA A 262 -41.18 41.26 -28.50
CA ALA A 262 -42.61 41.22 -28.69
C ALA A 262 -43.01 42.23 -29.78
N VAL A 263 -43.64 41.73 -30.84
CA VAL A 263 -44.30 42.54 -31.87
C VAL A 263 -45.50 43.23 -31.24
N PRO A 264 -45.65 44.57 -31.32
CA PRO A 264 -46.80 45.26 -30.75
C PRO A 264 -48.06 44.96 -31.59
N GLY A 265 -49.11 44.53 -30.90
CA GLY A 265 -50.41 44.19 -31.48
C GLY A 265 -51.09 45.40 -32.12
N HIS A 266 -51.66 45.16 -33.30
CA HIS A 266 -52.49 46.13 -34.02
C HIS A 266 -53.79 46.43 -33.28
N GLU A 267 -54.10 47.72 -33.30
CA GLU A 267 -55.17 48.47 -32.66
C GLU A 267 -56.58 48.02 -33.09
N GLU A 268 -57.48 48.00 -32.11
CA GLU A 268 -58.93 47.88 -32.24
C GLU A 268 -59.50 48.93 -33.21
N ALA A 269 -60.43 48.50 -34.08
CA ALA A 269 -61.44 49.39 -34.65
C ALA A 269 -62.81 48.69 -34.61
N ARG A 270 -63.57 49.04 -33.57
CA ARG A 270 -65.05 49.04 -33.53
C ARG A 270 -65.56 50.29 -34.29
N PRO A 271 -66.85 50.41 -34.68
CA PRO A 271 -68.05 49.83 -34.05
C PRO A 271 -68.95 48.97 -34.95
#